data_AF-A0A9P5XAK8-F1
#
_entry.id   AF-A0A9P5XAK8-F1
#
_cell.length_a   1.000
_cell.length_b   1.000
_cell.length_c   1.000
_cell.angle_alpha   90.00
_cell.angle_beta   90.00
_cell.angle_gamma   90.00
#
_symmetry.space_group_name_H-M   'P 1'
#
loop_
_entity.id
_entity.type
_entity.pdbx_description
1 polymer ?
#
loop_
_entity_poly.entity_id
_entity_poly.type
_entity_poly.pdbx_seq_one_letter_code
_entity_poly.pdbx_strand_id
1 'polypeptide(L)' 'CHFLFPHEIVEASYYDPEMKSVILLCRDGTVNYFNPYILIFCCHNHDIKCILSGKSAKAAMFYITDYITKMDL' A
#
# COMPACT_ATOMS: atom_id res chain seq x y z
N CYS A 1 6.71 -2.28 -13.29
CA CYS A 1 6.52 -0.88 -12.85
C CYS A 1 6.67 -0.83 -11.34
N HIS A 2 7.45 0.11 -10.78
CA HIS A 2 7.64 0.25 -9.31
C HIS A 2 6.33 0.41 -8.53
N PHE A 3 5.27 0.87 -9.21
CA PHE A 3 3.94 1.11 -8.65
C PHE A 3 2.90 0.05 -9.04
N LEU A 4 3.36 -1.11 -9.55
CA LEU A 4 2.52 -2.27 -9.88
C LEU A 4 1.35 -1.98 -10.84
N PHE A 5 1.51 -1.01 -11.74
CA PHE A 5 0.54 -0.78 -12.80
C PHE A 5 0.51 -1.92 -13.85
N PRO A 6 -0.66 -2.22 -14.43
CA PRO A 6 -1.97 -1.65 -14.10
C PRO A 6 -2.53 -2.25 -12.79
N HIS A 7 -3.25 -1.44 -12.01
CA HIS A 7 -3.98 -1.90 -10.83
C HIS A 7 -5.20 -2.71 -11.25
N GLU A 8 -5.61 -3.62 -10.37
CA GLU A 8 -6.84 -4.38 -10.54
C GLU A 8 -8.04 -3.44 -10.52
N ILE A 9 -8.95 -3.62 -11.48
CA ILE A 9 -10.21 -2.87 -11.54
C ILE A 9 -11.19 -3.49 -10.54
N VAL A 10 -11.68 -2.68 -9.62
CA VAL A 10 -12.59 -3.06 -8.56
C VAL A 10 -13.82 -2.15 -8.61
N GLU A 11 -14.98 -2.74 -8.94
CA GLU A 11 -16.25 -2.03 -9.13
C GLU A 11 -16.86 -1.46 -7.85
N ALA A 12 -16.54 -2.04 -6.69
CA ALA A 12 -16.97 -1.54 -5.39
C ALA A 12 -16.00 -2.00 -4.29
N SER A 13 -15.74 -1.15 -3.29
CA SER A 13 -14.92 -1.52 -2.14
C SER A 13 -15.56 -2.66 -1.34
N TYR A 14 -14.77 -3.64 -0.92
CA TYR A 14 -15.24 -4.77 -0.12
C TYR A 14 -14.17 -5.26 0.87
N TYR A 15 -14.59 -6.02 1.87
CA TYR A 15 -13.67 -6.72 2.77
C TYR A 15 -13.43 -8.14 2.27
N ASP A 16 -12.18 -8.50 2.04
CA ASP A 16 -11.75 -9.85 1.72
C ASP A 16 -11.44 -10.62 3.03
N PRO A 17 -12.27 -11.60 3.42
CA PRO A 17 -12.08 -12.36 4.65
C PRO A 17 -10.89 -13.33 4.59
N GLU A 18 -10.50 -13.80 3.39
CA GLU A 18 -9.37 -14.71 3.22
C GLU A 18 -8.06 -13.95 3.38
N MET A 19 -7.96 -12.80 2.71
CA MET A 19 -6.77 -11.94 2.79
C MET A 19 -6.77 -11.02 4.02
N LYS A 20 -7.88 -10.98 4.78
CA LYS A 20 -8.09 -10.04 5.90
C LYS A 20 -7.72 -8.62 5.52
N SER A 21 -8.29 -8.16 4.41
CA SER A 21 -7.89 -6.91 3.76
C SER A 21 -9.11 -6.17 3.25
N VAL A 22 -9.10 -4.85 3.40
CA VAL A 22 -10.10 -3.99 2.74
C VAL A 22 -9.58 -3.66 1.35
N ILE A 23 -10.34 -4.06 0.32
CA ILE A 23 -10.08 -3.73 -1.07
C ILE A 23 -10.89 -2.48 -1.42
N LEU A 24 -10.23 -1.50 -2.02
CA LEU A 24 -10.85 -0.22 -2.39
C LEU A 24 -11.29 -0.24 -3.85
N LEU A 25 -12.39 0.47 -4.14
CA LEU A 25 -12.83 0.79 -5.50
C LEU A 25 -11.66 1.33 -6.34
N CYS A 26 -11.44 0.73 -7.51
CA CYS A 26 -10.51 1.21 -8.52
C CYS A 26 -11.16 1.06 -9.89
N ARG A 27 -11.59 2.17 -10.51
CA ARG A 27 -12.29 2.16 -11.81
C ARG A 27 -11.36 2.28 -13.01
N ASP A 28 -10.11 2.66 -12.77
CA ASP A 28 -9.10 2.85 -13.79
C ASP A 28 -7.77 2.36 -13.25
N GLY A 29 -7.28 1.26 -13.84
CA GLY A 29 -6.03 0.62 -13.44
C GLY A 29 -4.77 1.46 -13.69
N THR A 30 -4.87 2.65 -14.28
CA THR A 30 -3.76 3.58 -14.48
C THR A 30 -3.76 4.75 -13.49
N VAL A 31 -4.81 4.86 -12.67
CA VAL A 31 -4.91 5.92 -11.64
C VAL A 31 -3.94 5.63 -10.51
N ASN A 32 -3.08 6.60 -10.23
CA ASN A 32 -2.18 6.54 -9.09
C ASN A 32 -2.90 6.95 -7.81
N TYR A 33 -2.86 6.10 -6.78
CA TYR A 33 -3.32 6.44 -5.43
C TYR A 33 -2.56 7.64 -4.82
N PHE A 34 -1.36 7.94 -5.33
CA PHE A 34 -0.58 9.11 -4.98
C PHE A 34 -0.90 10.27 -5.93
N ASN A 35 -2.09 10.85 -5.78
CA ASN A 35 -2.42 12.11 -6.43
C ASN A 35 -1.48 13.22 -5.91
N PRO A 36 -0.87 14.06 -6.76
CA PRO A 36 0.00 15.16 -6.33
C PRO A 36 -0.65 16.12 -5.32
N TYR A 37 -1.97 16.36 -5.42
CA TYR A 37 -2.70 17.14 -4.42
C TYR A 37 -2.75 16.43 -3.07
N ILE A 38 -3.04 15.12 -3.07
CA ILE A 38 -3.04 14.30 -1.84
C ILE A 38 -1.64 14.31 -1.22
N LEU A 39 -0.59 14.09 -2.02
CA LEU A 39 0.80 14.13 -1.54
C LEU A 39 1.16 15.45 -0.88
N ILE A 40 0.78 16.59 -1.47
CA ILE A 40 1.06 17.94 -0.92
C ILE A 40 0.30 18.18 0.39
N PHE A 41 -0.97 17.80 0.48
CA PHE A 41 -1.75 17.99 1.71
C PHE A 41 -1.30 17.05 2.84
N CYS A 42 -0.84 15.85 2.48
CA CYS A 42 -0.31 14.82 3.35
C CYS A 42 1.14 15.07 3.81
N CYS A 43 1.82 16.13 3.38
CA CYS A 43 3.17 16.47 3.83
C CYS A 43 3.27 16.82 5.34
N HIS A 44 2.15 16.86 6.08
CA HIS A 44 2.17 16.90 7.54
C HIS A 44 2.41 15.48 8.11
N ASN A 45 3.69 15.09 8.15
CA ASN A 45 4.26 13.97 8.91
C ASN A 45 3.49 12.61 8.84
N HIS A 46 3.57 11.91 7.71
CA HIS A 46 3.12 10.51 7.59
C HIS A 46 4.21 9.47 7.96
N ASP A 47 4.91 9.64 9.08
CA ASP A 47 5.71 8.53 9.64
C ASP A 47 4.82 7.36 10.11
N ILE A 48 3.50 7.55 10.11
CA ILE A 48 2.50 6.52 10.36
C ILE A 48 1.71 6.29 9.07
N LYS A 49 2.04 5.22 8.35
CA LYS A 49 1.20 4.66 7.28
C LYS A 49 0.38 3.51 7.84
N CYS A 50 -0.94 3.60 7.73
CA CYS A 50 -1.81 2.50 8.12
C CYS A 50 -1.69 1.37 7.09
N ILE A 51 -1.25 0.19 7.54
CA ILE A 51 -1.19 -1.01 6.69
C ILE A 51 -2.48 -1.80 6.89
N LEU A 52 -3.45 -1.58 6.00
CA LEU A 52 -4.82 -2.10 6.08
C LEU A 52 -4.98 -3.57 5.62
N SER A 53 -3.88 -4.24 5.28
CA SER A 53 -3.87 -5.62 4.78
C SER A 53 -2.89 -6.47 5.57
N GLY A 54 -3.33 -7.65 6.01
CA GLY A 54 -2.46 -8.62 6.69
C GLY A 54 -1.28 -9.09 5.81
N LYS A 55 -1.49 -9.26 4.50
CA LYS A 55 -0.43 -9.61 3.55
C LYS A 55 0.59 -8.48 3.40
N SER A 56 0.11 -7.25 3.19
CA SER A 56 0.99 -6.08 3.08
C SER A 56 1.74 -5.80 4.38
N ALA A 57 1.10 -6.00 5.54
CA ALA A 57 1.73 -5.85 6.84
C ALA A 57 2.85 -6.87 7.02
N LYS A 58 2.59 -8.14 6.69
CA LYS A 58 3.59 -9.20 6.75
C LYS A 58 4.78 -8.90 5.84
N ALA A 59 4.54 -8.48 4.59
CA ALA A 59 5.61 -8.12 3.66
C ALA A 59 6.43 -6.92 4.15
N ALA A 60 5.77 -5.87 4.68
CA ALA A 60 6.44 -4.71 5.24
C ALA A 60 7.30 -5.07 6.46
N MET A 61 6.80 -5.92 7.37
CA MET A 61 7.57 -6.38 8.53
C MET A 61 8.81 -7.16 8.10
N PHE A 62 8.72 -8.06 7.11
CA PHE A 62 9.89 -8.75 6.57
C PHE A 62 10.90 -7.78 5.97
N TYR A 63 10.44 -6.83 5.16
CA TYR A 63 11.31 -5.82 4.56
C TYR A 63 12.05 -5.00 5.62
N ILE A 64 11.33 -4.50 6.63
CA ILE A 64 11.92 -3.72 7.73
C ILE A 64 12.92 -4.58 8.49
N THR A 65 12.57 -5.82 8.81
CA THR A 65 13.44 -6.75 9.54
C THR A 65 14.71 -7.03 8.77
N ASP A 66 14.60 -7.38 7.49
CA ASP A 66 15.74 -7.64 6.61
C ASP A 66 16.64 -6.41 6.49
N TYR A 67 16.05 -5.22 6.40
CA TYR A 67 16.79 -3.96 6.34
C TYR A 67 17.54 -3.62 7.63
N ILE A 68 16.90 -3.73 8.81
CA ILE A 68 17.55 -3.41 10.09
C ILE A 68 18.55 -4.47 10.54
N THR A 69 18.34 -5.73 10.12
CA THR A 69 19.26 -6.84 10.40
C THR A 69 20.35 -6.98 9.35
N LYS A 70 20.30 -6.16 8.29
CA LYS A 70 21.37 -6.05 7.31
C LYS A 70 22.61 -5.52 8.03
N MET A 71 23.47 -6.44 8.46
CA MET A 71 24.76 -6.06 8.99
C MET A 71 25.57 -5.45 7.85
N ASP A 72 26.04 -4.21 8.05
CA ASP A 72 27.06 -3.60 7.21
C ASP A 72 28.35 -4.43 7.39
N LEU A 73 28.55 -5.39 6.49
CA LEU A 73 29.78 -6.16 6.35
C LEU A 73 30.64 -5.50 5.27
#